data_AF-A0AAD9UX54-F1
#
_entry.id   AF-A0AAD9UX54-F1
#
_cell.length_a   1.000
_cell.length_b   1.000
_cell.length_c   1.000
_cell.angle_alpha   90.00
_cell.angle_beta   90.00
_cell.angle_gamma   90.00
#
_symmetry.space_group_name_H-M   'P 1'
#
loop_
_entity.id
_entity.type
_entity.pdbx_description
1 polymer ?
#
loop_
_entity_poly.entity_id
_entity_poly.type
_entity_poly.pdbx_seq_one_letter_code
_entity_poly.pdbx_strand_id
1 'polypeptide(L)'
;MSGKVFVGFSEPPIKFLPTYKFDIQSDNYDSSSKNRVPSYTDRVLYRSSDPSSIEPVIYTSCVSVKTSDHRPVFGIYQIKLNPCSEK
;
A
#
# COMPACT_ATOMS: atom_id res chain seq x y z
N MET A 1 15.41 7.59 12.88
CA MET A 1 15.41 6.12 12.99
C MET A 1 15.22 5.56 11.59
N SER A 2 16.21 4.91 10.97
CA SER A 2 16.07 4.38 9.62
C SER A 2 16.81 3.04 9.49
N GLY A 3 16.21 2.07 8.79
CA GLY A 3 16.89 0.83 8.37
C GLY A 3 16.71 -0.43 9.22
N LYS A 4 15.75 -0.50 10.16
CA LYS A 4 15.52 -1.74 10.94
C LYS A 4 14.68 -2.80 10.21
N VAL A 5 13.80 -2.38 9.31
CA VAL A 5 12.86 -3.24 8.57
C VAL A 5 12.76 -2.79 7.12
N PHE A 6 12.33 -3.70 6.24
CA PHE A 6 12.16 -3.45 4.80
C PHE A 6 13.43 -2.96 4.09
N VAL A 7 14.60 -3.42 4.54
CA VAL A 7 15.89 -3.07 3.93
C VAL A 7 15.91 -3.52 2.46
N GLY A 8 16.16 -2.57 1.56
CA GLY A 8 16.18 -2.79 0.12
C GLY A 8 14.81 -2.82 -0.56
N PHE A 9 13.71 -2.61 0.18
CA PHE A 9 12.39 -2.40 -0.42
C PHE A 9 12.15 -0.92 -0.71
N SER A 10 11.32 -0.68 -1.71
CA SER A 10 10.76 0.61 -2.08
C SER A 10 9.25 0.58 -1.90
N GLU A 11 8.69 1.76 -1.63
CA GLU A 11 7.25 1.98 -1.57
C GLU A 11 6.91 3.23 -2.38
N PRO A 12 5.86 3.20 -3.21
CA PRO A 12 5.46 4.40 -3.94
C PRO A 12 4.94 5.49 -2.98
N PRO A 13 4.98 6.77 -3.37
CA PRO A 13 4.43 7.85 -2.54
C PRO A 13 2.95 7.62 -2.21
N ILE A 14 2.61 7.67 -0.92
CA ILE A 14 1.22 7.55 -0.47
C ILE A 14 0.51 8.88 -0.70
N LYS A 15 -0.51 8.85 -1.56
CA LYS A 15 -1.37 10.00 -1.91
C LYS A 15 -2.85 9.80 -1.55
N PHE A 16 -3.15 8.72 -0.84
CA PHE A 16 -4.49 8.38 -0.34
C PHE A 16 -4.53 8.56 1.19
N LEU A 17 -5.73 8.63 1.76
CA LEU A 17 -5.95 8.79 3.20
C LEU A 17 -5.64 7.48 3.98
N PRO A 18 -5.43 7.53 5.31
CA PRO A 18 -5.26 6.34 6.14
C PRO A 18 -6.34 5.28 5.89
N THR A 19 -5.95 4.01 5.88
CA THR A 19 -6.83 2.90 5.48
C THR A 19 -7.52 2.23 6.65
N TYR A 20 -7.16 2.60 7.88
CA TYR A 20 -7.67 2.05 9.12
C TYR A 20 -7.71 3.12 10.21
N LYS A 21 -8.60 3.09 11.21
CA LYS A 21 -9.77 2.22 11.35
C LYS A 21 -11.01 3.03 10.99
N PHE A 22 -11.90 2.47 10.17
CA PHE A 22 -13.20 3.07 9.85
C PHE A 22 -14.33 2.43 10.65
N ASP A 23 -15.39 3.20 10.85
CA ASP A 23 -16.68 2.62 11.21
C ASP A 23 -17.23 1.82 10.01
N ILE A 24 -17.86 0.67 10.27
CA ILE A 24 -18.37 -0.21 9.23
C ILE A 24 -19.41 0.53 8.37
N GLN A 25 -19.31 0.38 7.04
CA GLN A 25 -20.19 1.03 6.05
C GLN A 25 -20.14 2.58 6.06
N SER A 26 -19.12 3.18 6.66
CA SER A 26 -18.98 4.64 6.81
C SER A 26 -17.58 5.12 6.41
N ASP A 27 -17.45 6.39 6.00
CA ASP A 27 -16.16 7.06 5.77
C ASP A 27 -15.62 7.78 7.03
N ASN A 28 -16.32 7.68 8.15
CA ASN A 28 -15.82 8.17 9.43
C ASN A 28 -14.78 7.19 9.99
N TYR A 29 -13.68 7.74 10.50
CA TYR A 29 -12.74 6.99 11.32
C TYR A 29 -13.34 6.62 12.67
N ASP A 30 -12.77 5.59 13.31
CA ASP A 30 -13.24 4.94 14.54
C ASP A 30 -13.81 5.91 15.57
N SER A 31 -15.13 5.95 15.65
CA SER A 31 -15.88 6.76 16.61
C SER A 31 -16.15 6.04 17.93
N SER A 32 -15.64 4.81 18.09
CA SER A 32 -15.76 4.07 19.34
C SER A 32 -14.95 4.71 20.47
N SER A 33 -15.19 4.27 21.70
CA SER A 33 -14.43 4.72 22.88
C SER A 33 -12.93 4.44 22.79
N LYS A 34 -12.50 3.52 21.92
CA LYS A 34 -11.08 3.23 21.69
C LYS A 34 -10.40 4.31 20.83
N ASN A 35 -11.17 5.04 20.02
CA ASN A 35 -10.74 6.17 19.18
C ASN A 35 -9.36 5.92 18.53
N ARG A 36 -9.25 4.82 17.78
CA ARG A 36 -7.99 4.40 17.17
C ARG A 36 -7.50 5.48 16.19
N VAL A 37 -6.24 5.89 16.34
CA VAL A 37 -5.62 6.89 15.46
C VAL A 37 -5.64 6.39 14.01
N PRO A 38 -6.12 7.20 13.04
CA PRO A 38 -6.06 6.88 11.63
C PRO A 38 -4.63 6.49 11.20
N SER A 39 -4.49 5.30 10.62
CA SER A 39 -3.21 4.65 10.34
C SER A 39 -3.19 3.99 8.96
N TYR A 40 -2.01 3.89 8.38
CA TYR A 40 -1.75 3.18 7.12
C TYR A 40 -1.28 1.76 7.43
N THR A 41 -2.19 0.89 7.86
CA THR A 41 -1.89 -0.51 8.23
C THR A 41 -1.69 -1.41 7.01
N ASP A 42 -2.21 -1.00 5.86
CA ASP A 42 -2.25 -1.77 4.62
C ASP A 42 -1.27 -1.15 3.61
N ARG A 43 -0.26 -1.92 3.18
CA ARG A 43 0.91 -1.41 2.43
C ARG A 43 1.31 -2.37 1.32
N VAL A 44 1.77 -1.84 0.18
CA VAL A 44 2.36 -2.63 -0.90
C VAL A 44 3.78 -2.12 -1.15
N LEU A 45 4.76 -2.94 -0.78
CA LEU A 45 6.17 -2.67 -1.00
C LEU A 45 6.71 -3.60 -2.09
N TYR A 46 7.73 -3.14 -2.80
CA TYR A 46 8.40 -3.92 -3.83
C TYR A 46 9.91 -3.85 -3.68
N ARG A 47 10.62 -4.82 -4.25
CA ARG A 47 12.07 -4.86 -4.28
C ARG A 47 12.53 -5.45 -5.60
N SER A 48 13.59 -4.88 -6.15
CA SER A 48 14.28 -5.38 -7.33
C SER A 48 15.78 -5.30 -7.14
N SER A 49 16.52 -6.18 -7.82
CA SER A 49 17.98 -6.07 -7.96
C SER A 49 18.38 -4.90 -8.86
N ASP A 50 17.55 -4.59 -9.86
CA ASP A 50 17.66 -3.43 -10.73
C ASP A 50 16.55 -2.42 -10.36
N PRO A 51 16.88 -1.29 -9.72
CA PRO A 51 15.88 -0.28 -9.34
C PRO A 51 15.07 0.28 -10.51
N SER A 52 15.56 0.15 -11.74
CA SER A 52 14.86 0.62 -12.95
C SER A 52 13.87 -0.39 -13.54
N SER A 53 13.82 -1.62 -13.01
CA SER A 53 12.99 -2.68 -13.60
C SER A 53 11.53 -2.69 -13.14
N ILE A 54 11.19 -1.96 -12.07
CA ILE A 54 9.82 -1.86 -11.55
C ILE A 54 9.41 -0.40 -11.50
N GLU A 55 8.40 -0.04 -12.28
CA GLU A 55 7.79 1.28 -12.29
C GLU A 55 6.39 1.21 -11.66
N PRO A 56 6.16 1.85 -10.50
CA PRO A 56 4.81 1.99 -9.94
C PRO A 56 3.96 2.94 -10.79
N VAL A 57 2.86 2.43 -11.33
CA VAL A 57 1.92 3.20 -12.17
C VAL A 57 0.81 3.80 -11.29
N ILE A 58 0.20 2.99 -10.42
CA ILE A 58 -0.85 3.43 -9.49
C ILE A 58 -0.53 2.86 -8.10
N TYR A 59 -0.73 3.66 -7.06
CA TYR A 59 -0.76 3.21 -5.67
C TYR A 59 -1.84 3.97 -4.91
N THR A 60 -2.95 3.31 -4.60
CA THR A 60 -4.12 3.96 -4.01
C THR A 60 -4.97 2.99 -3.19
N SER A 61 -5.95 3.54 -2.45
CA SER A 61 -6.98 2.79 -1.76
C SER A 61 -8.31 2.80 -2.51
N CYS A 62 -9.12 1.75 -2.31
CA CYS A 62 -10.46 1.63 -2.85
C CYS A 62 -11.48 2.13 -1.83
N VAL A 63 -11.86 3.41 -1.93
CA VAL A 63 -12.78 4.06 -0.97
C VAL A 63 -14.24 3.63 -1.11
N SER A 64 -14.63 3.04 -2.25
CA SER A 64 -15.99 2.58 -2.50
C SER A 64 -16.34 1.29 -1.74
N VAL A 65 -15.35 0.49 -1.35
CA VAL A 65 -15.54 -0.76 -0.59
C VAL A 65 -15.47 -0.46 0.90
N LYS A 66 -16.63 -0.59 1.59
CA LYS A 66 -16.81 -0.19 3.01
C LYS A 66 -17.37 -1.30 3.89
N THR A 67 -17.32 -2.55 3.42
CA THR A 67 -17.80 -3.71 4.17
C THR A 67 -16.90 -4.08 5.35
N SER A 68 -15.66 -3.59 5.35
CA SER A 68 -14.66 -3.75 6.41
C SER A 68 -14.33 -2.40 7.06
N ASP A 69 -13.71 -2.45 8.23
CA ASP A 69 -13.08 -1.30 8.89
C ASP A 69 -11.74 -0.90 8.27
N HIS A 70 -11.28 -1.67 7.27
CA HIS A 70 -10.17 -1.33 6.39
C HIS A 70 -10.63 -0.94 4.99
N ARG A 71 -9.88 -0.06 4.33
CA ARG A 71 -9.99 0.19 2.88
C ARG A 71 -8.96 -0.63 2.11
N PRO A 72 -9.37 -1.44 1.10
CA PRO A 72 -8.42 -2.18 0.29
C PRO A 72 -7.38 -1.27 -0.34
N VAL A 73 -6.10 -1.64 -0.25
CA VAL A 73 -4.99 -0.95 -0.90
C VAL A 73 -4.53 -1.78 -2.09
N PHE A 74 -4.29 -1.12 -3.22
CA PHE A 74 -3.76 -1.78 -4.41
C PHE A 74 -2.67 -0.94 -5.07
N GLY A 75 -1.76 -1.65 -5.73
CA GLY A 75 -0.73 -1.06 -6.58
C GLY A 75 -0.73 -1.70 -7.96
N ILE A 76 -0.52 -0.91 -9.00
CA ILE A 76 -0.31 -1.36 -10.37
C ILE A 76 1.12 -1.01 -10.73
N TYR A 77 1.85 -1.99 -11.27
CA TYR A 77 3.27 -1.88 -11.57
C TYR A 77 3.54 -2.35 -12.99
N GLN A 78 4.40 -1.61 -13.69
CA GLN A 78 4.98 -2.05 -14.95
C GLN A 78 6.37 -2.65 -14.66
N ILE A 79 6.61 -3.85 -15.16
CA ILE A 79 7.84 -4.59 -14.88
C ILE A 79 8.58 -4.87 -16.19
N LYS A 80 9.85 -4.48 -16.25
CA LYS A 80 10.75 -4.85 -17.34
C LYS A 80 11.23 -6.28 -17.12
N LEU A 81 10.86 -7.16 -18.05
CA LEU A 81 11.35 -8.54 -18.07
C LEU A 81 12.57 -8.63 -18.97
N ASN A 82 13.63 -9.27 -18.49
CA ASN A 82 14.76 -9.66 -19.33
C ASN A 82 14.49 -11.05 -19.89
N PRO A 83 14.69 -11.28 -21.20
CA PRO A 83 14.62 -12.62 -21.78
C PRO A 83 15.56 -13.55 -21.02
N CYS A 84 15.07 -14.74 -20.65
CA CYS A 84 15.94 -15.78 -20.15
C CYS A 84 16.82 -16.24 -21.31
N SER A 85 18.14 -16.28 -21.13
CA SER A 85 19.00 -16.93 -22.12
C SER A 85 18.58 -18.39 -22.27
N GLU A 86 18.29 -18.82 -23.50
CA GLU A 86 18.15 -20.25 -23.81
C GLU A 86 19.47 -20.93 -23.42
N LYS A 87 19.36 -22.06 -22.70
CA LYS A 87 20.51 -22.89 -22.33
C LYS A 87 20.96 -23.73 -23.51
#